data_AF-A0A819FCT0-F1
#
_entry.id   AF-A0A819FCT0-F1
#
_cell.length_a   1.000
_cell.length_b   1.000
_cell.length_c   1.000
_cell.angle_alpha   90.00
_cell.angle_beta   90.00
_cell.angle_gamma   90.00
#
_symmetry.space_group_name_H-M   'P 1'
#
loop_
_entity.id
_entity.type
_entity.pdbx_description
1 polymer ?
#
loop_
_entity_poly.entity_id
_entity_poly.type
_entity_poly.pdbx_seq_one_letter_code
_entity_poly.pdbx_strand_id
1 'polypeptide(L)'
;MLYSPVNEATFFIIWCHGNGDDIGNMGMRLAALSQGLQAHFLIFEYPSYGLYAGVMKLNENTINNHAERAFLFARDTLQWPTDRILVYGHSLGTGPACHLASTKPI
;
A
#
# COMPACT_ATOMS: atom_id res chain seq x y z
N MET A 1 -2.19 8.28 -3.43
CA MET A 1 -1.73 7.49 -2.26
C MET A 1 -2.22 8.17 -1.00
N LEU A 2 -2.50 7.39 0.06
CA LEU A 2 -2.75 7.90 1.40
C LEU A 2 -1.75 7.29 2.36
N TYR A 3 -1.26 8.11 3.29
CA TYR A 3 -0.27 7.73 4.28
C TYR A 3 -0.81 8.04 5.67
N SER A 4 -0.81 7.06 6.56
CA SER A 4 -1.23 7.19 7.96
C SER A 4 -0.03 6.91 8.88
N PRO A 5 0.66 7.97 9.35
CA PRO A 5 1.78 7.83 10.26
C PRO A 5 1.35 7.73 11.73
N VAL A 6 2.22 7.13 12.56
CA VAL A 6 2.13 7.13 14.03
C VAL A 6 3.54 7.25 14.61
N ASN A 7 3.72 8.01 15.69
CA ASN A 7 5.06 8.39 16.18
C ASN A 7 5.91 7.17 16.61
N GLU A 8 5.30 6.21 17.28
CA GLU A 8 5.97 5.03 17.82
C GLU A 8 5.80 3.81 16.89
N ALA A 9 5.83 4.04 15.58
CA ALA A 9 5.63 2.97 14.61
C ALA A 9 6.77 1.94 14.67
N THR A 10 6.41 0.67 14.86
CA THR A 10 7.36 -0.45 14.81
C THR A 10 7.49 -1.03 13.40
N PHE A 11 6.40 -1.00 12.64
CA PHE A 11 6.31 -1.51 11.28
C PHE A 11 5.77 -0.48 10.30
N PHE A 12 6.10 -0.68 9.03
CA PHE A 12 5.54 0.05 7.90
C PHE A 12 4.78 -0.93 7.01
N ILE A 13 3.47 -0.75 6.90
CA ILE A 13 2.59 -1.65 6.16
C ILE A 13 2.21 -1.00 4.83
N ILE A 14 2.59 -1.65 3.73
CA ILE A 14 2.12 -1.34 2.39
C ILE A 14 0.85 -2.13 2.14
N TRP A 15 -0.28 -1.44 2.05
CA TRP A 15 -1.58 -2.04 1.83
C TRP A 15 -1.95 -2.00 0.34
N CYS A 16 -2.01 -3.18 -0.26
CA CYS A 16 -2.61 -3.46 -1.56
C CYS A 16 -4.14 -3.69 -1.41
N HIS A 17 -4.96 -2.73 -1.83
CA HIS A 17 -6.42 -2.75 -1.61
C HIS A 17 -7.16 -3.76 -2.51
N GLY A 18 -8.42 -4.02 -2.17
CA GLY A 18 -9.27 -4.96 -2.90
C GLY A 18 -10.05 -4.34 -4.04
N ASN A 19 -10.77 -5.21 -4.75
CA ASN A 19 -11.71 -4.82 -5.79
C ASN A 19 -12.89 -4.04 -5.17
N GLY A 20 -13.29 -2.94 -5.81
CA GLY A 20 -14.34 -2.05 -5.32
C GLY A 20 -13.98 -1.14 -4.14
N ASP A 21 -12.75 -1.21 -3.60
CA ASP A 21 -12.32 -0.28 -2.55
C ASP A 21 -12.15 1.14 -3.13
N ASP A 22 -12.62 2.15 -2.39
CA ASP A 22 -12.29 3.56 -2.59
C ASP A 22 -11.36 3.98 -1.46
N ILE A 23 -10.07 4.13 -1.77
CA ILE A 23 -9.06 4.43 -0.76
C ILE A 23 -9.30 5.81 -0.13
N GLY A 24 -9.96 6.75 -0.84
CA GLY A 24 -10.32 8.06 -0.31
C GLY A 24 -11.22 7.97 0.93
N ASN A 25 -12.06 6.94 1.00
CA ASN A 25 -12.95 6.69 2.13
C ASN A 25 -12.30 5.85 3.25
N MET A 26 -11.08 5.35 3.04
CA MET A 26 -10.40 4.49 4.03
C MET A 26 -9.63 5.28 5.09
N GLY A 27 -9.57 6.62 5.03
CA GLY A 27 -8.77 7.45 5.93
C GLY A 27 -9.00 7.19 7.41
N MET A 28 -10.26 7.17 7.87
CA MET A 28 -10.58 6.87 9.28
C MET A 28 -10.19 5.44 9.68
N ARG A 29 -10.41 4.46 8.79
CA ARG A 29 -10.02 3.06 9.02
C ARG A 29 -8.50 2.92 9.13
N LEU A 30 -7.75 3.58 8.25
CA LEU A 30 -6.29 3.59 8.27
C LEU A 30 -5.76 4.23 9.55
N ALA A 31 -6.33 5.36 9.98
CA ALA A 31 -5.93 6.01 11.23
C ALA A 31 -6.18 5.09 12.45
N ALA A 32 -7.35 4.45 12.52
CA ALA A 32 -7.67 3.52 13.60
C ALA A 32 -6.72 2.31 13.63
N LEU A 33 -6.43 1.73 12.47
CA LEU A 33 -5.49 0.60 12.34
C LEU A 33 -4.05 1.02 12.65
N SER A 34 -3.61 2.17 12.17
CA SER A 34 -2.27 2.70 12.42
C SER A 34 -2.02 2.90 13.91
N GLN A 35 -2.99 3.48 14.63
CA GLN A 35 -2.91 3.66 16.08
C GLN A 35 -2.97 2.32 16.82
N GLY A 36 -3.93 1.46 16.48
CA GLY A 36 -4.13 0.17 17.16
C GLY A 36 -2.98 -0.83 16.97
N LEU A 37 -2.30 -0.77 15.82
CA LEU A 37 -1.17 -1.66 15.51
C LEU A 37 0.19 -1.02 15.71
N GLN A 38 0.25 0.27 16.08
CA GLN A 38 1.49 1.06 16.14
C GLN A 38 2.35 0.86 14.88
N ALA A 39 1.72 1.06 13.72
CA ALA A 39 2.35 0.87 12.43
C ALA A 39 1.98 1.99 11.47
N HIS A 40 2.93 2.38 10.64
CA HIS A 40 2.67 3.21 9.48
C HIS A 40 1.83 2.44 8.46
N PHE A 41 0.86 3.08 7.84
CA PHE A 41 0.12 2.50 6.70
C PHE A 41 0.29 3.37 5.46
N LEU A 42 0.65 2.73 4.36
CA LEU A 42 0.68 3.33 3.03
C LEU A 42 -0.23 2.55 2.09
N ILE A 43 -1.21 3.24 1.50
CA ILE A 43 -2.12 2.68 0.50
C ILE A 43 -2.02 3.51 -0.79
N PHE A 44 -2.16 2.87 -1.94
CA PHE A 44 -2.00 3.50 -3.25
C PHE A 44 -3.13 3.08 -4.18
N GLU A 45 -3.46 3.95 -5.13
CA GLU A 45 -4.61 3.78 -6.04
C GLU A 45 -4.24 2.86 -7.21
N TYR A 46 -5.16 1.99 -7.59
CA TYR A 46 -5.04 1.16 -8.79
C TYR A 46 -5.53 1.88 -10.05
N PRO A 47 -5.01 1.53 -11.24
CA PRO A 47 -5.60 1.97 -12.50
C PRO A 47 -7.09 1.63 -12.57
N SER A 48 -7.92 2.52 -13.14
CA SER A 48 -9.40 2.42 -13.21
C SER A 48 -10.16 2.62 -11.89
N TYR A 49 -9.49 2.89 -10.77
CA TYR A 49 -10.11 3.12 -9.47
C TYR A 49 -9.94 4.57 -9.03
N GLY A 50 -10.86 5.05 -8.18
CA GLY A 50 -10.81 6.39 -7.58
C GLY A 50 -10.44 7.48 -8.59
N LEU A 51 -9.29 8.12 -8.37
CA LEU A 51 -8.77 9.20 -9.22
C LEU A 51 -8.43 8.77 -10.66
N TYR A 52 -8.24 7.48 -10.92
CA TYR A 52 -7.91 6.93 -12.23
C TYR A 52 -9.12 6.32 -12.96
N ALA A 53 -10.32 6.38 -12.38
CA ALA A 53 -11.54 5.89 -13.00
C ALA A 53 -11.79 6.60 -14.35
N GLY A 54 -11.95 5.82 -15.43
CA GLY A 54 -12.14 6.34 -16.79
C GLY A 54 -10.91 6.95 -17.45
N VAL A 55 -9.81 7.17 -16.71
CA VAL A 55 -8.57 7.79 -17.22
C VAL A 55 -7.54 6.73 -17.61
N MET A 56 -7.46 5.63 -16.85
CA MET A 56 -6.48 4.57 -17.06
C MET A 56 -7.16 3.22 -16.98
N LYS A 57 -6.80 2.29 -17.89
CA LYS A 57 -7.33 0.92 -17.88
C LYS A 57 -6.63 0.06 -16.84
N LEU A 58 -7.37 -0.88 -16.25
CA LEU A 58 -6.82 -1.87 -15.34
C LEU A 58 -5.74 -2.70 -16.05
N ASN A 59 -4.55 -2.77 -15.45
CA ASN A 59 -3.42 -3.52 -15.97
C ASN A 59 -2.58 -4.03 -14.80
N GLU A 60 -2.39 -5.35 -14.74
CA GLU A 60 -1.65 -6.01 -13.66
C GLU A 60 -0.22 -5.48 -13.50
N ASN A 61 0.52 -5.33 -14.60
CA ASN A 61 1.89 -4.83 -14.58
C ASN A 61 1.96 -3.40 -14.03
N THR A 62 0.97 -2.55 -14.34
CA THR A 62 0.88 -1.21 -13.74
C THR A 62 0.62 -1.26 -12.25
N ILE A 63 -0.28 -2.14 -11.79
CA ILE A 63 -0.56 -2.32 -10.34
C ILE A 63 0.70 -2.80 -9.61
N ASN A 64 1.39 -3.80 -10.17
CA ASN A 64 2.64 -4.32 -9.63
C ASN A 64 3.71 -3.22 -9.55
N ASN A 65 3.87 -2.42 -10.61
CA ASN A 65 4.77 -1.27 -10.58
C ASN A 65 4.36 -0.23 -9.51
N HIS A 66 3.08 0.04 -9.31
CA HIS A 66 2.64 0.93 -8.23
C HIS A 66 3.02 0.39 -6.84
N ALA A 67 2.88 -0.93 -6.62
CA ALA A 67 3.31 -1.58 -5.39
C ALA A 67 4.83 -1.47 -5.18
N GLU A 68 5.61 -1.69 -6.24
CA GLU A 68 7.06 -1.51 -6.19
C GLU A 68 7.46 -0.07 -5.87
N ARG A 69 6.77 0.93 -6.45
CA ARG A 69 7.00 2.35 -6.14
C ARG A 69 6.64 2.69 -4.71
N ALA A 70 5.59 2.09 -4.15
CA ALA A 70 5.23 2.25 -2.73
C ALA A 70 6.34 1.69 -1.82
N PHE A 71 6.91 0.53 -2.16
CA PHE A 71 8.06 -0.04 -1.43
C PHE A 71 9.30 0.84 -1.50
N LEU A 72 9.67 1.28 -2.69
CA LEU A 72 10.82 2.17 -2.88
C LEU A 72 10.61 3.52 -2.17
N PHE A 73 9.39 4.04 -2.12
CA PHE A 73 9.08 5.24 -1.35
C PHE A 73 9.32 5.02 0.15
N ALA A 74 8.80 3.93 0.72
CA ALA A 74 9.02 3.61 2.13
C ALA A 74 10.50 3.40 2.47
N ARG A 75 11.22 2.63 1.63
CA ARG A 75 12.63 2.30 1.84
C ARG A 75 13.58 3.47 1.54
N ASP A 76 13.46 4.09 0.38
CA ASP A 76 14.46 5.03 -0.13
C ASP A 76 14.10 6.49 0.18
N THR A 77 12.82 6.82 0.24
CA THR A 77 12.40 8.22 0.51
C THR A 77 12.20 8.44 2.01
N LEU A 78 11.46 7.54 2.66
CA LEU A 78 11.22 7.61 4.10
C LEU A 78 12.33 6.95 4.93
N GLN A 79 13.29 6.27 4.28
CA GLN A 79 14.42 5.63 4.94
C GLN A 79 13.99 4.59 6.00
N TRP A 80 12.85 3.91 5.78
CA TRP A 80 12.35 2.91 6.72
C TRP A 80 13.18 1.61 6.61
N PRO A 81 13.55 0.97 7.74
CA PRO A 81 14.27 -0.29 7.73
C PRO A 81 13.50 -1.36 6.97
N THR A 82 14.17 -1.99 6.00
CA THR A 82 13.53 -2.93 5.07
C THR A 82 12.95 -4.16 5.77
N ASP A 83 13.63 -4.66 6.81
CA ASP A 83 13.18 -5.76 7.69
C ASP A 83 11.95 -5.42 8.55
N ARG A 84 11.48 -4.17 8.49
CA ARG A 84 10.27 -3.68 9.17
C ARG A 84 9.21 -3.19 8.19
N ILE A 85 9.38 -3.42 6.89
CA ILE A 85 8.36 -3.14 5.88
C ILE A 85 7.58 -4.44 5.62
N LEU A 86 6.29 -4.41 5.87
CA LEU A 86 5.38 -5.52 5.63
C LEU A 86 4.44 -5.18 4.46
N VAL A 87 4.03 -6.20 3.70
CA VAL A 87 2.98 -6.06 2.69
C VAL A 87 1.71 -6.75 3.14
N TYR A 88 0.58 -6.06 2.96
CA TYR A 88 -0.75 -6.60 3.21
C TYR A 88 -1.59 -6.51 1.94
N GLY A 89 -2.07 -7.65 1.45
CA GLY A 89 -2.96 -7.74 0.29
C GLY A 89 -4.37 -8.15 0.68
N HIS A 90 -5.36 -7.38 0.27
CA HIS A 90 -6.78 -7.70 0.49
C HIS A 90 -7.45 -8.10 -0.84
N SER A 91 -8.05 -9.29 -0.90
CA SER A 91 -8.79 -9.76 -2.09
C SER A 91 -7.96 -9.63 -3.37
N LEU A 92 -8.37 -8.82 -4.37
CA LEU A 92 -7.58 -8.52 -5.57
C LEU A 92 -6.14 -8.08 -5.25
N GLY A 93 -5.95 -7.31 -4.17
CA GLY A 93 -4.65 -6.82 -3.74
C GLY A 93 -3.68 -7.92 -3.27
N THR A 94 -4.13 -9.17 -3.12
CA THR A 94 -3.23 -10.31 -2.88
C THR A 94 -2.25 -10.52 -4.04
N GLY A 95 -2.67 -10.29 -5.29
CA GLY A 95 -1.81 -10.39 -6.47
C GLY A 95 -0.55 -9.52 -6.39
N PRO A 96 -0.67 -8.18 -6.34
CA PRO A 96 0.47 -7.29 -6.22
C PRO A 96 1.25 -7.47 -4.91
N ALA A 97 0.59 -7.88 -3.82
CA ALA A 97 1.29 -8.20 -2.57
C ALA A 97 2.22 -9.41 -2.73
N CYS A 98 1.73 -10.50 -3.33
CA CYS A 98 2.54 -11.68 -3.64
C CYS A 98 3.66 -11.37 -4.63
N HIS A 99 3.39 -10.58 -5.68
CA HIS A 99 4.41 -10.13 -6.62
C HIS A 99 5.53 -9.38 -5.90
N LEU A 100 5.19 -8.42 -5.02
CA LEU A 100 6.16 -7.66 -4.25
C LEU A 100 6.99 -8.57 -3.33
N ALA A 101 6.34 -9.51 -2.62
CA ALA A 101 7.01 -10.47 -1.74
C ALA A 101 7.94 -11.42 -2.50
N SER A 102 7.63 -11.74 -3.75
CA SER A 102 8.47 -12.59 -4.59
C SER A 102 9.69 -11.88 -5.20
N THR A 103 9.71 -10.54 -5.19
CA THR A 103 10.71 -9.74 -5.92
C THR A 103 11.51 -8.78 -5.03
N LYS A 104 11.06 -8.52 -3.80
CA LYS A 104 11.71 -7.60 -2.85
C LYS A 104 12.02 -8.33 -1.53
N PRO A 105 13.04 -7.88 -0.79
CA PRO A 105 13.36 -8.42 0.53
C PRO A 105 12.38 -7.87 1.58
N ILE A 106 11.13 -8.33 1.57
CA ILE A 106 10.07 -7.98 2.53
C ILE A 106 9.55 -9.21 3.26
#